data_AF-A0A3S8YA42-F1
#
_entry.id   AF-A0A3S8YA42-F1
#
_cell.length_a   1.000
_cell.length_b   1.000
_cell.length_c   1.000
_cell.angle_alpha   90.00
_cell.angle_beta   90.00
_cell.angle_gamma   90.00
#
_symmetry.space_group_name_H-M   'P 1'
#
loop_
_entity.id
_entity.type
_entity.pdbx_description
1 polymer ?
#
loop_
_entity_poly.entity_id
_entity_poly.type
_entity_poly.pdbx_seq_one_letter_code
_entity_poly.pdbx_strand_id
1 'polypeptide(L)'
;MRLPTTLTARPGPRPRPLRIPLPAHWPARPPAKRVFDLVGAAVLLAAAAVPVLAAAALLYAATRARVLVREPALGLGGRPFLAWRLRTEDAGRAGALVRRCALEGLPQLLNVARGEMSLVGPRPQACTDHPERLLVRPGMTGLWQVSTRSGLPWEEMALLDRHYVESHWLGMDLAILAQTPRAAYRQRHA
;
A
#
# COMPACT_ATOMS: atom_id res chain seq x y z
N MET A 1 18.69 -4.01 30.70
CA MET A 1 19.07 -5.03 29.70
C MET A 1 18.83 -4.43 28.32
N ARG A 2 19.90 -4.02 27.62
CA ARG A 2 19.83 -3.25 26.36
C ARG A 2 19.66 -4.25 25.21
N LEU A 3 18.59 -4.12 24.43
CA LEU A 3 18.42 -4.88 23.18
C LEU A 3 19.43 -4.38 22.14
N PRO A 4 20.09 -5.28 21.39
CA PRO A 4 21.06 -4.88 20.39
C PRO A 4 20.40 -4.18 19.21
N THR A 5 21.02 -3.06 18.85
CA THR A 5 20.78 -2.18 17.71
C THR A 5 21.02 -2.90 16.37
N THR A 6 20.28 -2.47 15.35
CA THR A 6 20.58 -2.61 13.90
C THR A 6 20.59 -4.02 13.30
N LEU A 7 19.39 -4.58 13.04
CA LEU A 7 19.22 -5.53 11.93
C LEU A 7 19.18 -4.72 10.63
N THR A 8 20.34 -4.63 9.96
CA THR A 8 20.42 -4.16 8.57
C THR A 8 19.61 -5.13 7.73
N ALA A 9 18.34 -4.82 7.44
CA ALA A 9 17.47 -5.64 6.63
C ALA A 9 18.06 -5.72 5.21
N ARG A 10 18.81 -6.80 4.93
CA ARG A 10 19.10 -7.20 3.54
C ARG A 10 17.75 -7.30 2.82
N PRO A 11 17.62 -6.82 1.57
CA PRO A 11 16.42 -7.09 0.80
C PRO A 11 16.23 -8.61 0.76
N GLY A 12 15.15 -9.08 1.37
CA GLY A 12 14.83 -10.50 1.47
C GLY A 12 14.74 -11.14 0.08
N PRO A 13 14.85 -12.47 -0.01
CA PRO A 13 14.71 -13.19 -1.28
C PRO A 13 13.40 -12.80 -1.98
N ARG A 14 13.42 -12.75 -3.32
CA ARG A 14 12.21 -12.46 -4.11
C ARG A 14 11.11 -13.44 -3.69
N PRO A 15 9.89 -12.96 -3.39
CA PRO A 15 8.81 -13.83 -2.96
C PRO A 15 8.52 -14.86 -4.05
N ARG A 16 8.47 -16.14 -3.67
CA ARG A 16 8.13 -17.22 -4.60
C ARG A 16 6.67 -17.05 -5.02
N PRO A 17 6.34 -17.27 -6.31
CA PRO A 17 4.95 -17.20 -6.75
C PRO A 17 4.12 -18.25 -5.99
N LEU A 18 3.15 -17.79 -5.21
CA LEU A 18 2.15 -18.65 -4.60
C LEU A 18 1.17 -19.06 -5.70
N ARG A 19 1.14 -20.36 -6.04
CA ARG A 19 0.11 -20.92 -6.94
C ARG A 19 -1.16 -21.09 -6.14
N ILE A 20 -2.03 -20.10 -6.20
CA ILE A 20 -3.37 -20.20 -5.63
C ILE A 20 -4.25 -20.85 -6.69
N PRO A 21 -4.99 -21.92 -6.37
CA PRO A 21 -6.07 -22.38 -7.23
C PRO A 21 -7.13 -21.27 -7.28
N LEU A 22 -7.13 -20.50 -8.37
CA LEU A 22 -8.16 -19.50 -8.62
C LEU A 22 -9.49 -20.23 -8.85
N PRO A 23 -10.61 -19.75 -8.28
CA PRO A 23 -11.93 -20.34 -8.56
C PRO A 23 -12.25 -20.28 -10.06
N ALA A 24 -12.97 -21.29 -10.56
CA ALA A 24 -13.24 -21.51 -11.99
C ALA A 24 -14.05 -20.39 -12.67
N HIS A 25 -14.80 -19.59 -11.90
CA HIS A 25 -15.48 -18.40 -12.37
C HIS A 25 -15.07 -17.24 -11.46
N TRP A 26 -14.43 -16.23 -12.03
CA TRP A 26 -14.18 -14.97 -11.33
C TRP A 26 -14.66 -13.84 -12.23
N PRO A 27 -15.49 -12.90 -11.74
CA PRO A 27 -16.02 -11.84 -12.57
C PRO A 27 -14.86 -11.07 -13.22
N ALA A 28 -14.96 -10.88 -14.54
CA ALA A 28 -14.05 -10.05 -15.28
C ALA A 28 -14.04 -8.66 -14.63
N ARG A 29 -12.84 -8.20 -14.25
CA ARG A 29 -12.68 -6.88 -13.63
C ARG A 29 -13.26 -5.82 -14.57
N PRO A 30 -14.16 -4.95 -14.11
CA PRO A 30 -14.71 -3.95 -14.99
C PRO A 30 -13.55 -3.05 -15.48
N PRO A 31 -13.42 -2.84 -16.81
CA PRO A 31 -12.36 -1.99 -17.36
C PRO A 31 -12.40 -0.58 -16.77
N ALA A 32 -13.60 -0.13 -16.36
CA ALA A 32 -13.83 1.14 -15.69
C ALA A 32 -12.98 1.32 -14.41
N LYS A 33 -12.81 0.26 -13.60
CA LYS A 33 -11.97 0.33 -12.39
C LYS A 33 -10.51 0.60 -12.73
N ARG A 34 -10.02 0.02 -13.82
CA ARG A 34 -8.64 0.25 -14.25
C ARG A 34 -8.44 1.65 -14.79
N VAL A 35 -9.39 2.17 -15.58
CA VAL A 35 -9.34 3.55 -16.05
C VAL A 35 -9.33 4.52 -14.86
N PHE A 36 -10.22 4.30 -13.89
CA PHE A 36 -10.28 5.06 -12.65
C PHE A 36 -8.93 5.06 -11.90
N ASP A 37 -8.31 3.89 -11.73
CA ASP A 37 -7.01 3.78 -11.07
C ASP A 37 -5.90 4.55 -11.79
N LEU A 38 -5.87 4.49 -13.14
CA LEU A 38 -4.84 5.16 -13.93
C LEU A 38 -5.00 6.68 -13.89
N VAL A 39 -6.23 7.18 -14.06
CA VAL A 39 -6.54 8.61 -13.99
C VAL A 39 -6.23 9.14 -12.60
N GLY A 40 -6.75 8.48 -11.56
CA GLY A 40 -6.51 8.90 -10.18
C GLY A 40 -5.02 8.82 -9.80
N ALA A 41 -4.29 7.79 -10.24
CA ALA A 41 -2.86 7.69 -10.00
C ALA A 41 -2.07 8.80 -10.71
N ALA A 42 -2.44 9.16 -11.94
CA ALA A 42 -1.79 10.26 -12.67
C ALA A 42 -2.00 11.60 -11.97
N VAL A 43 -3.24 11.89 -11.55
CA VAL A 43 -3.57 13.12 -10.79
C VAL A 43 -2.82 13.16 -9.47
N LEU A 44 -2.83 12.06 -8.71
CA LEU A 44 -2.13 11.97 -7.42
C LEU A 44 -0.61 12.05 -7.58
N LEU A 45 -0.03 11.45 -8.63
CA LEU A 45 1.40 11.58 -8.92
C LEU A 45 1.79 13.03 -9.22
N ALA A 46 1.00 13.73 -10.04
CA ALA A 46 1.24 15.13 -10.36
C ALA A 46 1.15 16.01 -9.11
N ALA A 47 0.09 15.84 -8.31
CA ALA A 47 -0.10 16.59 -7.06
C ALA A 47 0.97 16.25 -6.00
N ALA A 48 1.42 14.99 -5.94
CA ALA A 48 2.40 14.53 -4.98
C ALA A 48 3.86 14.73 -5.42
N ALA A 49 4.13 15.12 -6.67
CA ALA A 49 5.48 15.19 -7.21
C ALA A 49 6.39 16.09 -6.37
N VAL A 50 5.97 17.34 -6.13
CA VAL A 50 6.73 18.32 -5.35
C VAL A 50 6.97 17.84 -3.90
N PRO A 51 5.95 17.45 -3.11
CA PRO A 51 6.18 17.01 -1.73
C PRO A 51 6.98 15.71 -1.64
N VAL A 52 6.82 14.77 -2.57
CA VAL A 52 7.61 13.52 -2.59
C VAL A 52 9.06 13.80 -2.91
N LEU A 53 9.35 14.66 -3.88
CA LEU A 53 10.73 15.06 -4.21
C LEU A 53 11.38 15.83 -3.05
N ALA A 54 10.64 16.73 -2.40
CA ALA A 54 11.11 17.43 -1.20
C ALA A 54 11.39 16.46 -0.04
N ALA A 55 10.51 15.50 0.21
CA ALA A 55 10.71 14.45 1.20
C ALA A 55 11.93 13.59 0.87
N ALA A 56 12.09 13.17 -0.39
CA ALA A 56 13.24 12.41 -0.85
C ALA A 56 14.55 13.19 -0.66
N ALA A 57 14.58 14.48 -1.00
CA ALA A 57 15.73 15.35 -0.79
C ALA A 57 16.07 15.50 0.70
N LEU A 58 15.05 15.70 1.55
CA LEU A 58 15.23 15.81 3.00
C LEU A 58 15.78 14.51 3.62
N LEU A 59 15.22 13.36 3.23
CA LEU A 59 15.70 12.04 3.67
C LEU A 59 17.14 11.78 3.19
N TYR A 60 17.46 12.20 1.96
CA TYR A 60 18.80 12.06 1.41
C TYR A 60 19.80 12.94 2.16
N ALA A 61 19.44 14.20 2.45
CA ALA A 61 20.29 15.11 3.22
C ALA A 61 20.57 14.57 4.63
N ALA A 62 19.57 13.93 5.26
CA ALA A 62 19.69 13.37 6.60
C ALA A 62 20.52 12.07 6.67
N THR A 63 20.48 11.23 5.63
CA THR A 63 21.07 9.87 5.68
C THR A 63 22.25 9.65 4.74
N ARG A 64 22.40 10.50 3.71
CA ARG A 64 23.33 10.32 2.57
C ARG A 64 23.22 8.95 1.89
N ALA A 65 22.03 8.34 1.96
CA ALA A 65 21.78 6.97 1.50
C ALA A 65 20.63 6.90 0.49
N ARG A 66 20.40 5.70 -0.08
CA ARG A 66 19.27 5.47 -0.98
C ARG A 66 17.93 5.72 -0.24
N VAL A 67 17.15 6.66 -0.76
CA VAL A 67 15.87 7.07 -0.18
C VAL A 67 14.66 6.33 -0.73
N LEU A 68 14.78 5.70 -1.90
CA LEU A 68 13.71 4.94 -2.52
C LEU A 68 14.02 3.45 -2.41
N VAL A 69 13.15 2.72 -1.75
CA VAL A 69 13.28 1.27 -1.52
C VAL A 69 12.09 0.52 -2.09
N ARG A 70 12.26 -0.80 -2.20
CA ARG A 70 11.29 -1.73 -2.77
C ARG A 70 11.07 -2.87 -1.79
N GLU A 71 9.81 -3.15 -1.50
CA GLU A 71 9.41 -4.22 -0.58
C GLU A 71 8.67 -5.34 -1.32
N PRO A 72 8.96 -6.61 -1.01
CA PRO A 72 8.20 -7.76 -1.50
C PRO A 72 6.70 -7.64 -1.22
N ALA A 73 5.88 -7.87 -2.24
CA ALA A 73 4.43 -7.94 -2.10
C ALA A 73 3.83 -8.94 -3.09
N LEU A 74 2.61 -9.40 -2.79
CA LEU A 74 1.79 -10.23 -3.66
C LEU A 74 0.69 -9.41 -4.29
N GLY A 75 0.59 -9.49 -5.61
CA GLY A 75 -0.43 -8.83 -6.42
C GLY A 75 -1.56 -9.77 -6.83
N LEU A 76 -2.29 -9.38 -7.86
CA LEU A 76 -3.36 -10.21 -8.44
C LEU A 76 -2.87 -11.63 -8.75
N GLY A 77 -3.64 -12.62 -8.30
CA GLY A 77 -3.40 -14.05 -8.53
C GLY A 77 -2.12 -14.53 -7.86
N GLY A 78 -1.68 -13.86 -6.78
CA GLY A 78 -0.44 -14.19 -6.09
C GLY A 78 0.82 -13.84 -6.87
N ARG A 79 0.72 -13.00 -7.92
CA ARG A 79 1.88 -12.57 -8.70
C ARG A 79 2.81 -11.72 -7.83
N PRO A 80 4.08 -12.13 -7.61
CA PRO A 80 5.00 -11.35 -6.82
C PRO A 80 5.38 -10.05 -7.53
N PHE A 81 5.45 -8.96 -6.78
CA PHE A 81 5.95 -7.67 -7.25
C PHE A 81 6.72 -6.94 -6.15
N LEU A 82 7.27 -5.77 -6.50
CA LEU A 82 8.05 -4.93 -5.60
C LEU A 82 7.33 -3.59 -5.39
N ALA A 83 6.74 -3.42 -4.20
CA ALA A 83 6.07 -2.20 -3.80
C ALA A 83 7.09 -1.11 -3.47
N TRP A 84 6.93 0.08 -4.05
CA TRP A 84 7.83 1.20 -3.80
C TRP A 84 7.50 1.92 -2.51
N ARG A 85 8.50 2.43 -1.78
CA ARG A 85 8.26 3.41 -0.70
C ARG A 85 9.50 4.25 -0.43
N LEU A 86 9.31 5.36 0.28
CA LEU A 86 10.42 6.13 0.82
C LEU A 86 11.00 5.43 2.06
N ARG A 87 12.32 5.37 2.14
CA ARG A 87 13.06 4.87 3.29
C ARG A 87 13.09 5.95 4.37
N THR A 88 12.38 5.71 5.47
CA THR A 88 12.28 6.66 6.59
C THR A 88 13.05 6.20 7.84
N GLU A 89 13.62 5.01 7.78
CA GLU A 89 14.51 4.40 8.75
C GLU A 89 15.80 5.21 8.86
N ASP A 90 16.33 5.34 10.06
CA ASP A 90 17.59 6.03 10.39
C ASP A 90 17.65 7.52 10.01
N ALA A 91 16.55 8.11 9.52
CA ALA A 91 16.47 9.52 9.12
C ALA A 91 16.03 10.48 10.27
N GLY A 92 15.97 9.99 11.51
CA GLY A 92 15.64 10.79 12.70
C GLY A 92 14.37 11.64 12.55
N ARG A 93 14.51 12.96 12.79
CA ARG A 93 13.40 13.93 12.68
C ARG A 93 12.84 14.03 11.27
N ALA A 94 13.68 13.92 10.24
CA ALA A 94 13.24 13.94 8.84
C ALA A 94 12.35 12.72 8.54
N GLY A 95 12.75 11.53 8.97
CA GLY A 95 11.94 10.31 8.84
C GLY A 95 10.60 10.43 9.56
N ALA A 96 10.59 10.97 10.79
CA ALA A 96 9.37 11.22 11.53
C ALA A 96 8.43 12.21 10.82
N LEU A 97 8.97 13.28 10.24
CA LEU A 97 8.19 14.26 9.47
C LEU A 97 7.54 13.64 8.23
N VAL A 98 8.31 12.88 7.43
CA VAL A 98 7.80 12.21 6.23
C VAL A 98 6.66 11.24 6.57
N ARG A 99 6.77 10.49 7.67
CA ARG A 99 5.71 9.59 8.16
C ARG A 99 4.47 10.36 8.59
N ARG A 100 4.64 11.46 9.35
CA ARG A 100 3.53 12.34 9.78
C ARG A 100 2.78 12.95 8.60
N CYS A 101 3.49 13.33 7.54
CA CYS A 101 2.91 13.89 6.32
C CYS A 101 2.35 12.84 5.34
N ALA A 102 2.32 11.54 5.71
CA ALA A 102 1.81 10.46 4.86
C ALA A 102 2.56 10.25 3.53
N LEU A 103 3.77 10.78 3.38
CA LEU A 103 4.47 10.77 2.09
C LEU A 103 5.19 9.45 1.79
N GLU A 104 5.39 8.60 2.80
CA GLU A 104 6.17 7.36 2.70
C GLU A 104 5.67 6.41 1.61
N GLY A 105 4.36 6.22 1.51
CA GLY A 105 3.74 5.27 0.58
C GLY A 105 3.40 5.83 -0.80
N LEU A 106 3.54 7.14 -1.03
CA LEU A 106 3.17 7.77 -2.30
C LEU A 106 3.93 7.24 -3.53
N PRO A 107 5.20 6.79 -3.43
CA PRO A 107 5.85 6.10 -4.54
C PRO A 107 5.10 4.85 -5.05
N GLN A 108 4.21 4.24 -4.26
CA GLN A 108 3.36 3.12 -4.71
C GLN A 108 2.39 3.49 -5.83
N LEU A 109 2.13 4.78 -6.07
CA LEU A 109 1.37 5.22 -7.24
C LEU A 109 2.03 4.76 -8.55
N LEU A 110 3.35 4.58 -8.56
CA LEU A 110 4.06 3.97 -9.69
C LEU A 110 3.69 2.49 -9.89
N ASN A 111 3.40 1.74 -8.82
CA ASN A 111 2.90 0.37 -8.91
C ASN A 111 1.45 0.34 -9.44
N VAL A 112 0.64 1.36 -9.10
CA VAL A 112 -0.71 1.52 -9.67
C VAL A 112 -0.62 1.77 -11.18
N ALA A 113 0.24 2.70 -11.60
CA ALA A 113 0.50 2.96 -13.02
C ALA A 113 0.97 1.70 -13.77
N ARG A 114 1.90 0.93 -13.17
CA ARG A 114 2.39 -0.36 -13.72
C ARG A 114 1.35 -1.49 -13.73
N GLY A 115 0.24 -1.35 -13.00
CA GLY A 115 -0.81 -2.36 -12.96
C GLY A 115 -0.56 -3.51 -12.01
N GLU A 116 0.40 -3.34 -11.11
CA GLU A 116 0.67 -4.25 -9.99
C GLU A 116 -0.30 -3.98 -8.83
N MET A 117 -0.65 -2.71 -8.63
CA MET A 117 -1.56 -2.22 -7.58
C MET A 117 -2.78 -1.50 -8.16
N SER A 118 -3.70 -1.20 -7.26
CA SER A 118 -4.92 -0.40 -7.42
C SER A 118 -4.87 0.78 -6.42
N LEU A 119 -5.64 1.85 -6.64
CA LEU A 119 -5.77 2.90 -5.62
C LEU A 119 -6.45 2.34 -4.38
N VAL A 120 -7.54 1.59 -4.59
CA VAL A 120 -8.33 0.96 -3.54
C VAL A 120 -8.26 -0.57 -3.64
N GLY A 121 -8.06 -1.24 -2.52
CA GLY A 121 -7.98 -2.69 -2.43
C GLY A 121 -7.36 -3.17 -1.12
N PRO A 122 -7.26 -4.48 -0.91
CA PRO A 122 -6.59 -5.05 0.25
C PRO A 122 -5.13 -4.59 0.32
N ARG A 123 -4.61 -4.37 1.53
CA ARG A 123 -3.23 -3.90 1.71
C ARG A 123 -2.23 -4.92 1.13
N PRO A 124 -1.21 -4.49 0.37
CA PRO A 124 -0.17 -5.39 -0.12
C PRO A 124 0.59 -6.05 1.04
N GLN A 125 0.78 -7.36 0.94
CA GLN A 125 1.54 -8.16 1.91
C GLN A 125 2.52 -9.08 1.18
N ALA A 126 3.67 -9.35 1.80
CA ALA A 126 4.69 -10.26 1.26
C ALA A 126 4.24 -11.73 1.28
N CYS A 127 3.44 -12.09 2.28
CA CYS A 127 2.79 -13.38 2.46
C CYS A 127 1.39 -13.14 3.02
N THR A 128 0.47 -14.08 2.81
CA THR A 128 -0.87 -14.01 3.39
C THR A 128 -1.43 -15.41 3.56
N ASP A 129 -2.10 -15.65 4.69
CA ASP A 129 -2.87 -16.87 4.95
C ASP A 129 -4.31 -16.77 4.38
N HIS A 130 -4.64 -15.63 3.78
CA HIS A 130 -5.94 -15.26 3.22
C HIS A 130 -5.85 -15.08 1.69
N PRO A 131 -5.75 -16.18 0.91
CA PRO A 131 -5.53 -16.13 -0.53
C PRO A 131 -6.65 -15.43 -1.31
N GLU A 132 -7.86 -15.35 -0.75
CA GLU A 132 -9.00 -14.63 -1.32
C GLU A 132 -8.70 -13.16 -1.62
N ARG A 133 -7.81 -12.53 -0.83
CA ARG A 133 -7.39 -11.13 -1.00
C ARG A 133 -6.62 -10.89 -2.28
N LEU A 134 -6.04 -11.96 -2.84
CA LEU A 134 -5.24 -11.93 -4.07
C LEU A 134 -6.10 -12.04 -5.34
N LEU A 135 -7.43 -12.17 -5.20
CA LEU A 135 -8.36 -12.17 -6.33
C LEU A 135 -8.54 -10.75 -6.93
N VAL A 136 -8.30 -9.72 -6.13
CA VAL A 136 -8.24 -8.31 -6.56
C VAL A 136 -6.79 -7.80 -6.57
N ARG A 137 -6.55 -6.62 -7.16
CA ARG A 137 -5.25 -5.96 -7.03
C ARG A 137 -5.15 -5.40 -5.60
N PRO A 138 -4.01 -5.52 -4.93
CA PRO A 138 -3.81 -4.84 -3.67
C PRO A 138 -3.92 -3.32 -3.85
N GLY A 139 -4.42 -2.65 -2.82
CA GLY A 139 -4.67 -1.21 -2.78
C GLY A 139 -3.59 -0.42 -2.04
N MET A 140 -3.46 0.86 -2.39
CA MET A 140 -2.74 1.82 -1.53
C MET A 140 -3.54 2.15 -0.27
N THR A 141 -4.88 2.18 -0.42
CA THR A 141 -5.86 2.25 0.66
C THR A 141 -6.88 1.14 0.50
N GLY A 142 -7.68 0.86 1.52
CA GLY A 142 -8.61 -0.26 1.54
C GLY A 142 -9.66 -0.10 2.61
N LEU A 143 -10.70 -0.93 2.54
CA LEU A 143 -11.86 -0.83 3.43
C LEU A 143 -11.45 -0.90 4.90
N TRP A 144 -10.67 -1.91 5.30
CA TRP A 144 -10.21 -2.00 6.69
C TRP A 144 -9.33 -0.83 7.13
N GLN A 145 -8.54 -0.25 6.20
CA GLN A 145 -7.66 0.90 6.50
C GLN A 145 -8.46 2.17 6.81
N VAL A 146 -9.68 2.31 6.28
CA VAL A 146 -10.57 3.44 6.59
C VAL A 146 -11.59 3.12 7.69
N SER A 147 -11.94 1.85 7.84
CA SER A 147 -12.87 1.35 8.86
C SER A 147 -12.22 1.17 10.24
N THR A 148 -10.89 1.28 10.34
CA THR A 148 -10.16 1.13 11.61
C THR A 148 -10.57 2.22 12.60
N ARG A 149 -11.55 1.89 13.45
CA ARG A 149 -11.65 2.41 14.81
C ARG A 149 -10.47 1.80 15.57
N SER A 150 -9.81 2.59 16.41
CA SER A 150 -8.60 2.23 17.16
C SER A 150 -8.76 0.89 17.89
N GLY A 151 -8.26 -0.22 17.30
CA GLY A 151 -8.14 -1.52 17.98
C GLY A 151 -8.87 -2.74 17.38
N LEU A 152 -9.28 -2.75 16.10
CA LEU A 152 -9.91 -3.95 15.50
C LEU A 152 -8.95 -5.18 15.53
N PRO A 153 -9.40 -6.36 16.02
CA PRO A 153 -8.69 -7.63 15.90
C PRO A 153 -8.31 -7.97 14.44
N TRP A 154 -7.29 -8.82 14.27
CA TRP A 154 -6.77 -9.19 12.94
C TRP A 154 -7.82 -9.91 12.08
N GLU A 155 -8.64 -10.71 12.72
CA GLU A 155 -9.75 -11.46 12.12
C GLU A 155 -10.78 -10.51 11.50
N GLU A 156 -11.08 -9.39 12.16
CA GLU A 156 -12.01 -8.38 11.64
C GLU A 156 -11.43 -7.62 10.43
N MET A 157 -10.11 -7.41 10.38
CA MET A 157 -9.45 -6.84 9.20
C MET A 157 -9.54 -7.78 7.99
N ALA A 158 -9.34 -9.08 8.20
CA ALA A 158 -9.49 -10.08 7.15
C ALA A 158 -10.93 -10.15 6.63
N LEU A 159 -11.93 -10.03 7.50
CA LEU A 159 -13.34 -9.96 7.11
C LEU A 159 -13.66 -8.74 6.25
N LEU A 160 -13.11 -7.57 6.58
CA LEU A 160 -13.30 -6.35 5.78
C LEU A 160 -12.63 -6.45 4.41
N ASP A 161 -11.46 -7.07 4.34
CA ASP A 161 -10.80 -7.34 3.07
C ASP A 161 -11.59 -8.36 2.22
N ARG A 162 -12.13 -9.41 2.85
CA ARG A 162 -13.03 -10.37 2.18
C ARG A 162 -14.29 -9.69 1.65
N HIS A 163 -14.92 -8.84 2.46
CA HIS A 163 -16.09 -8.07 2.04
C HIS A 163 -15.77 -7.17 0.84
N TYR A 164 -14.60 -6.51 0.86
CA TYR A 164 -14.14 -5.73 -0.29
C TYR A 164 -13.98 -6.62 -1.53
N VAL A 165 -13.28 -7.75 -1.42
CA VAL A 165 -13.06 -8.68 -2.53
C VAL A 165 -14.38 -9.14 -3.15
N GLU A 166 -15.36 -9.53 -2.33
CA GLU A 166 -16.64 -10.09 -2.77
C GLU A 166 -17.59 -9.04 -3.35
N SER A 167 -17.59 -7.80 -2.83
CA SER A 167 -18.65 -6.82 -3.11
C SER A 167 -18.15 -5.47 -3.66
N HIS A 168 -16.89 -5.37 -4.09
CA HIS A 168 -16.38 -4.09 -4.60
C HIS A 168 -17.05 -3.64 -5.90
N TRP A 169 -17.36 -2.34 -5.90
CA TRP A 169 -17.83 -1.58 -7.04
C TRP A 169 -17.31 -0.14 -6.90
N LEU A 170 -17.39 0.64 -7.98
CA LEU A 170 -16.75 1.96 -8.04
C LEU A 170 -17.19 2.95 -6.96
N GLY A 171 -18.45 2.94 -6.53
CA GLY A 171 -18.90 3.85 -5.47
C GLY A 171 -18.35 3.47 -4.10
N MET A 172 -18.11 2.18 -3.84
CA MET A 172 -17.38 1.77 -2.64
C MET A 172 -15.94 2.28 -2.67
N ASP A 173 -15.28 2.23 -3.83
CA ASP A 173 -13.93 2.79 -3.98
C ASP A 173 -13.88 4.29 -3.74
N LEU A 174 -14.85 5.04 -4.29
CA LEU A 174 -15.00 6.48 -4.04
C LEU A 174 -15.23 6.77 -2.55
N ALA A 175 -16.10 6.01 -1.90
CA ALA A 175 -16.36 6.16 -0.48
C ALA A 175 -15.10 5.89 0.36
N ILE A 176 -14.32 4.87 0.00
CA ILE A 176 -13.06 4.57 0.69
C ILE A 176 -12.08 5.71 0.47
N LEU A 177 -11.85 6.16 -0.76
CA LEU A 177 -10.93 7.26 -1.07
C LEU A 177 -11.31 8.57 -0.38
N ALA A 178 -12.61 8.89 -0.28
CA ALA A 178 -13.09 10.07 0.44
C ALA A 178 -12.79 10.00 1.95
N GLN A 179 -12.80 8.79 2.52
CA GLN A 179 -12.49 8.56 3.93
C GLN A 179 -10.98 8.48 4.20
N THR A 180 -10.17 8.13 3.20
CA THR A 180 -8.72 7.91 3.34
C THR A 180 -7.98 9.08 4.00
N PRO A 181 -8.15 10.36 3.61
CA PRO A 181 -7.42 11.47 4.24
C PRO A 181 -7.69 11.58 5.75
N ARG A 182 -8.96 11.40 6.15
CA ARG A 182 -9.37 11.46 7.55
C ARG A 182 -8.83 10.27 8.36
N ALA A 183 -8.90 9.07 7.80
CA ALA A 183 -8.36 7.86 8.42
C ALA A 183 -6.83 7.95 8.57
N ALA A 184 -6.16 8.40 7.50
CA ALA A 184 -4.73 8.66 7.45
C ALA A 184 -4.29 9.68 8.53
N TYR A 185 -5.03 10.77 8.69
CA TYR A 185 -4.75 11.75 9.74
C TYR A 185 -4.91 11.13 11.14
N ARG A 186 -6.02 10.44 11.42
CA ARG A 186 -6.27 9.81 12.72
C ARG A 186 -5.19 8.80 13.12
N GLN A 187 -4.79 7.91 12.20
CA GLN A 187 -3.78 6.89 12.47
C GLN A 187 -2.39 7.45 12.82
N ARG A 188 -2.09 8.70 12.42
CA ARG A 188 -0.78 9.34 12.65
C ARG A 188 -0.76 10.24 13.89
N HIS A 189 -1.93 10.55 14.43
CA HIS A 189 -2.12 11.47 15.55
C HIS A 189 -2.84 10.84 16.75
N ALA A 190 -3.18 9.55 16.66
CA ALA A 190 -3.60 8.71 17.78
C ALA A 190 -2.36 8.13 18.49
#